data_AF-A0A510KYK7-F1
#
_entry.id   AF-A0A510KYK7-F1
#
_cell.length_a   1.000
_cell.length_b   1.000
_cell.length_c   1.000
_cell.angle_alpha   90.00
_cell.angle_beta   90.00
_cell.angle_gamma   90.00
#
_symmetry.space_group_name_H-M   'P 1'
#
loop_
_entity.id
_entity.type
_entity.pdbx_description
1 polymer ?
#
loop_
_entity_poly.entity_id
_entity_poly.type
_entity_poly.pdbx_seq_one_letter_code
_entity_poly.pdbx_strand_id
1 'polypeptide(L)'
;MEIRHVVNEGFFIFGENGDELAKLTYRKEGEKLFFESTVVSPELRGQGIAGKLFEAGVKYARENNYKIVPVCSYIVKKFESGKYDDLKA
;
A
#
# COMPACT_ATOMS: atom_id res chain seq x y z
N MET A 1 11.91 -3.31 -11.54
CA MET A 1 11.00 -3.78 -10.47
C MET A 1 9.63 -3.20 -10.73
N GLU A 2 8.66 -4.06 -11.03
CA GLU A 2 7.27 -3.67 -11.30
C GLU A 2 6.42 -3.90 -10.05
N ILE A 3 5.45 -3.00 -9.80
CA ILE A 3 4.44 -3.21 -8.78
C ILE A 3 3.29 -3.99 -9.42
N ARG A 4 3.04 -5.20 -8.93
CA ARG A 4 1.89 -6.01 -9.31
C ARG A 4 0.75 -5.74 -8.34
N HIS A 5 -0.40 -5.33 -8.86
CA HIS A 5 -1.63 -5.20 -8.09
C HIS A 5 -2.45 -6.48 -8.19
N VAL A 6 -2.80 -7.05 -7.04
CA VAL A 6 -3.71 -8.19 -6.94
C VAL A 6 -4.96 -7.70 -6.20
N VAL A 7 -6.08 -7.66 -6.91
CA VAL A 7 -7.33 -7.08 -6.42
C VAL A 7 -7.84 -7.88 -5.21
N ASN A 8 -8.20 -7.17 -4.15
CA ASN A 8 -8.61 -7.69 -2.83
C ASN A 8 -7.49 -8.36 -2.01
N GLU A 9 -6.23 -8.28 -2.45
CA GLU A 9 -5.09 -8.77 -1.67
C GLU A 9 -4.10 -7.64 -1.36
N GLY A 10 -3.61 -6.94 -2.39
CA GLY A 10 -2.54 -5.97 -2.18
C GLY A 10 -1.69 -5.63 -3.39
N PHE A 11 -0.58 -4.97 -3.10
CA PHE A 11 0.44 -4.56 -4.06
C PHE A 11 1.74 -5.26 -3.72
N PHE A 12 2.40 -5.84 -4.71
CA PHE A 12 3.53 -6.73 -4.53
C PHE A 12 4.67 -6.36 -5.47
N ILE A 13 5.90 -6.58 -5.04
CA ILE A 13 7.10 -6.52 -5.88
C ILE A 13 7.80 -7.85 -5.77
N PHE A 14 8.05 -8.46 -6.92
CA PHE A 14 8.78 -9.72 -7.02
C PHE A 14 10.18 -9.49 -7.60
N GLY A 15 11.14 -10.28 -7.13
CA GLY A 15 12.49 -10.36 -7.69
C GLY A 15 12.53 -11.22 -8.96
N GLU A 16 13.68 -11.26 -9.62
CA GLU A 16 13.88 -12.01 -10.87
C GLU A 16 13.68 -13.53 -10.70
N ASN A 17 13.95 -14.05 -9.49
CA ASN A 17 13.75 -15.46 -9.15
C ASN A 17 12.32 -15.78 -8.67
N GLY A 18 11.42 -14.79 -8.63
CA GLY A 18 10.05 -14.94 -8.14
C GLY A 18 9.86 -14.70 -6.64
N ASP A 19 10.91 -14.36 -5.90
CA ASP A 19 10.83 -14.04 -4.48
C ASP A 19 10.00 -12.76 -4.25
N GLU A 20 9.10 -12.78 -3.26
CA GLU A 20 8.40 -11.57 -2.81
C GLU A 20 9.38 -10.65 -2.08
N LEU A 21 9.76 -9.55 -2.72
CA LEU A 21 10.70 -8.59 -2.15
C LEU A 21 9.99 -7.48 -1.37
N ALA A 22 8.73 -7.18 -1.67
CA ALA A 22 7.94 -6.25 -0.88
C ALA A 22 6.43 -6.44 -1.11
N LYS A 23 5.63 -6.11 -0.10
CA LYS A 23 4.18 -6.10 -0.19
C LYS A 23 3.51 -5.01 0.64
N LEU A 24 2.36 -4.57 0.17
CA LEU A 24 1.36 -3.85 0.95
C LEU A 24 0.03 -4.58 0.80
N THR A 25 -0.52 -5.10 1.88
CA THR A 25 -1.79 -5.81 1.87
C THR A 25 -2.93 -4.93 2.36
N TYR A 26 -4.11 -5.15 1.80
CA TYR A 26 -5.34 -4.51 2.24
C TYR A 26 -6.51 -5.46 2.17
N ARG A 27 -7.48 -5.27 3.06
CA ARG A 27 -8.83 -5.84 2.92
C ARG A 27 -9.80 -4.78 2.43
N LYS A 28 -10.80 -5.18 1.66
CA LYS A 28 -11.85 -4.28 1.14
C LYS A 28 -13.17 -4.59 1.81
N GLU A 29 -13.83 -3.57 2.35
CA GLU A 29 -15.19 -3.67 2.89
C GLU A 29 -16.02 -2.51 2.32
N GLY A 30 -16.95 -2.81 1.43
CA GLY A 30 -17.70 -1.79 0.68
C GLY A 30 -16.75 -0.87 -0.10
N GLU A 31 -16.82 0.43 0.17
CA GLU A 31 -15.98 1.47 -0.44
C GLU A 31 -14.73 1.79 0.40
N LYS A 32 -14.41 0.97 1.41
CA LYS A 32 -13.26 1.17 2.29
C LYS A 32 -12.18 0.13 2.03
N LEU A 33 -10.93 0.59 1.95
CA LEU A 33 -9.72 -0.23 1.90
C LEU A 33 -8.97 -0.09 3.22
N PHE A 34 -8.84 -1.18 3.96
CA PHE A 34 -8.10 -1.19 5.21
C PHE A 34 -6.68 -1.64 4.94
N PHE A 35 -5.71 -0.74 5.08
CA PHE A 35 -4.31 -1.03 4.78
C PHE A 35 -3.64 -1.64 6.02
N GLU A 36 -3.43 -2.96 5.97
CA GLU A 36 -3.14 -3.80 7.15
C GLU A 36 -1.66 -4.08 7.37
N SER A 37 -0.89 -4.24 6.30
CA SER A 37 0.52 -4.58 6.43
C SER A 37 1.34 -3.98 5.30
N THR A 38 2.57 -3.57 5.60
CA THR A 38 3.55 -3.17 4.62
C THR A 38 4.90 -3.75 5.02
N VAL A 39 5.45 -4.62 4.17
CA VAL A 39 6.69 -5.35 4.42
C VAL A 39 7.63 -5.14 3.24
N VAL A 40 8.91 -4.92 3.54
CA VAL A 40 9.96 -4.71 2.52
C VAL A 40 11.18 -5.55 2.92
N SER A 41 11.65 -6.38 2.00
CA SER A 41 12.87 -7.18 2.13
C SER A 41 14.04 -6.28 2.53
N PRO A 42 14.97 -6.75 3.40
CA PRO A 42 16.19 -6.04 3.74
C PRO A 42 16.96 -5.50 2.52
N GLU A 43 16.96 -6.23 1.41
CA GLU A 43 17.64 -5.89 0.15
C GLU A 43 17.10 -4.60 -0.49
N LEU A 44 15.84 -4.29 -0.21
CA LEU A 44 15.14 -3.13 -0.77
C LEU A 44 14.98 -1.97 0.23
N ARG A 45 15.53 -2.10 1.44
CA ARG A 45 15.47 -1.04 2.46
C ARG A 45 16.25 0.20 2.02
N GLY A 46 15.81 1.36 2.48
CA GLY A 46 16.40 2.66 2.11
C GLY A 46 16.00 3.19 0.73
N GLN A 47 15.33 2.40 -0.10
CA GLN A 47 14.96 2.80 -1.48
C GLN A 47 13.54 3.38 -1.60
N GLY A 48 12.87 3.62 -0.47
CA GLY A 48 11.51 4.17 -0.44
C GLY A 48 10.41 3.23 -0.97
N ILE A 49 10.66 1.92 -1.06
CA ILE A 49 9.72 0.93 -1.62
C ILE A 49 8.37 0.90 -0.90
N ALA A 50 8.36 0.95 0.43
CA ALA A 50 7.11 1.03 1.20
C ALA A 50 6.28 2.27 0.82
N GLY A 51 6.94 3.38 0.48
CA GLY A 51 6.28 4.59 -0.02
C GLY A 51 5.68 4.37 -1.42
N LYS A 52 6.42 3.73 -2.33
CA LYS A 52 5.92 3.44 -3.69
C LYS A 52 4.71 2.52 -3.68
N LEU A 53 4.72 1.48 -2.85
CA LEU A 53 3.57 0.58 -2.66
C LEU A 53 2.36 1.33 -2.10
N PHE A 54 2.59 2.22 -1.13
CA PHE A 54 1.53 3.05 -0.57
C PHE A 54 0.92 4.00 -1.61
N GLU A 55 1.75 4.70 -2.40
CA GLU A 55 1.26 5.60 -3.45
C GLU A 55 0.46 4.84 -4.52
N ALA A 56 0.84 3.59 -4.84
CA ALA A 56 0.05 2.73 -5.72
C ALA A 56 -1.34 2.43 -5.13
N GLY A 57 -1.40 2.11 -3.83
CA GLY A 57 -2.67 1.93 -3.12
C GLY A 57 -3.53 3.19 -3.05
N VAL A 58 -2.90 4.35 -2.81
CA VAL A 58 -3.56 5.67 -2.83
C VAL A 58 -4.15 5.96 -4.22
N LYS A 59 -3.38 5.71 -5.28
CA LYS A 59 -3.85 5.89 -6.65
C LYS A 59 -5.06 4.99 -6.94
N TYR A 60 -4.97 3.72 -6.60
CA TYR A 60 -6.06 2.76 -6.76
C TYR A 60 -7.33 3.21 -6.01
N ALA A 61 -7.19 3.69 -4.76
CA ALA A 61 -8.32 4.21 -4.00
C ALA A 61 -8.97 5.41 -4.69
N ARG A 62 -8.16 6.38 -5.15
CA ARG A 62 -8.65 7.59 -5.83
C ARG A 62 -9.34 7.26 -7.16
N GLU A 63 -8.77 6.38 -7.97
CA GLU A 63 -9.36 5.97 -9.26
C GLU A 63 -10.70 5.24 -9.11
N ASN A 64 -10.92 4.57 -7.97
CA ASN A 64 -12.12 3.78 -7.73
C ASN A 64 -13.08 4.42 -6.71
N ASN A 65 -12.83 5.68 -6.31
CA ASN A 65 -13.59 6.38 -5.28
C ASN A 65 -13.66 5.65 -3.92
N TYR A 66 -12.63 4.89 -3.58
CA TYR A 66 -12.51 4.25 -2.28
C TYR A 66 -11.88 5.17 -1.25
N LYS A 67 -12.26 4.94 0.01
CA LYS A 67 -11.62 5.53 1.18
C LYS A 67 -10.60 4.56 1.77
N ILE A 68 -9.54 5.08 2.37
CA ILE A 68 -8.48 4.31 3.01
C ILE A 68 -8.66 4.41 4.53
N VAL A 69 -8.66 3.25 5.17
CA VAL A 69 -8.58 3.11 6.61
C VAL A 69 -7.14 2.69 6.96
N PRO A 70 -6.35 3.58 7.58
CA PRO A 70 -4.99 3.24 7.99
C PRO A 70 -5.03 2.32 9.21
N VAL A 71 -4.64 1.05 9.06
CA VAL A 71 -4.62 0.09 10.18
C VAL A 71 -3.22 -0.08 10.73
N CYS A 72 -2.21 -0.24 9.87
CA CYS A 72 -0.84 -0.41 10.34
C CYS A 72 -0.19 0.93 10.67
N SER A 73 0.69 0.94 11.69
CA SER A 73 1.33 2.15 12.22
C SER A 73 2.11 2.94 11.18
N TYR A 74 2.74 2.26 10.21
CA TYR A 74 3.44 2.92 9.11
C TYR A 74 2.50 3.78 8.25
N ILE A 75 1.30 3.26 7.95
CA ILE A 75 0.31 3.97 7.13
C ILE A 75 -0.36 5.06 7.95
N VAL A 76 -0.69 4.81 9.22
CA VAL A 76 -1.19 5.86 10.13
C VAL A 76 -0.26 7.08 10.12
N LYS A 77 1.05 6.87 10.24
CA LYS A 77 2.06 7.94 10.18
C LYS A 77 2.07 8.70 8.85
N LYS A 78 1.74 8.05 7.72
CA LYS A 78 1.63 8.76 6.42
C LYS A 78 0.44 9.72 6.40
N PHE A 79 -0.66 9.34 7.03
CA PHE A 79 -1.87 10.17 7.14
C PHE A 79 -1.72 11.34 8.11
N GLU A 80 -0.79 11.30 9.08
CA GLU A 80 -0.54 12.43 10.00
C GLU A 80 -0.11 13.73 9.29
N SER A 81 0.45 13.63 8.07
CA SER A 81 0.83 14.80 7.28
C SER A 81 -0.36 15.62 6.74
N GLY A 82 -1.59 15.11 6.81
CA GLY A 82 -2.79 15.71 6.23
C GLY A 82 -2.87 15.61 4.69
N LYS A 83 -1.80 15.18 4.01
CA LYS A 83 -1.72 15.09 2.54
C LYS A 83 -2.79 14.18 1.91
N TYR A 84 -3.32 13.23 2.68
CA TYR A 84 -4.24 12.19 2.19
C TYR A 84 -5.63 12.28 2.84
N ASP A 85 -5.97 13.41 3.46
CA ASP A 85 -7.25 13.58 4.17
C ASP A 85 -8.47 13.45 3.24
N ASP A 86 -8.31 13.72 1.93
CA ASP A 86 -9.35 13.52 0.92
C ASP A 86 -9.76 12.04 0.77
N LEU A 87 -8.85 11.11 1.12
CA LEU A 87 -9.06 9.67 1.02
C LEU A 87 -9.33 9.02 2.38
N LYS A 88 -9.25 9.75 3.48
CA LYS A 88 -9.47 9.20 4.81
C LYS A 88 -10.96 8.81 5.00
N ALA A 89 -11.19 7.60 5.53
CA ALA A 89 -12.52 7.07 5.82
C ALA A 89 -13.08 7.53 7.18
#